data_AF-A0A7J8C6U6-F1
#
_entry.id   AF-A0A7J8C6U6-F1
#
_cell.length_a   1.000
_cell.length_b   1.000
_cell.length_c   1.000
_cell.angle_alpha   90.00
_cell.angle_beta   90.00
_cell.angle_gamma   90.00
#
_symmetry.space_group_name_H-M   'P 1'
#
loop_
_entity.id
_entity.type
_entity.pdbx_description
1 polymer ?
#
loop_
_entity_poly.entity_id
_entity_poly.type
_entity_poly.pdbx_seq_one_letter_code
_entity_poly.pdbx_strand_id
1 'polypeptide(L)'
;MPHMVIRDPEFRGSIIPKGTVVFPVLYSALFDPCYFATPNTFNPDHFLDASGVLKKNDAFIPFSVGKRSCLGEGITRAELFLFFTTFLQNFSVSSPMAPEDTDLTPQESGMAKLPPVYQIRFLPR
;
A
#
# COMPACT_ATOMS: atom_id res chain seq x y z
N MET A 1 -2.03 11.94 -4.12
CA MET A 1 -2.82 13.14 -4.52
C MET A 1 -2.14 14.39 -4.01
N PRO A 2 -1.99 15.44 -4.84
CA PRO A 2 -1.54 16.74 -4.34
C PRO A 2 -2.55 17.33 -3.37
N HIS A 3 -2.05 18.02 -2.36
CA HIS A 3 -2.82 18.87 -1.44
C HIS A 3 -2.46 20.33 -1.69
N MET A 4 -3.23 21.24 -1.10
CA MET A 4 -2.96 22.68 -1.15
C MET A 4 -3.17 23.27 0.24
N VAL A 5 -2.24 24.12 0.68
CA VAL A 5 -2.38 24.81 1.97
C VAL A 5 -3.45 25.91 1.86
N ILE A 6 -4.36 25.95 2.83
CA ILE A 6 -5.56 26.84 2.81
C ILE A 6 -5.34 28.20 3.50
N ARG A 7 -4.20 28.36 4.17
CA ARG A 7 -3.73 29.55 4.90
C ARG A 7 -2.20 29.57 4.84
N ASP A 8 -1.58 30.50 5.58
CA ASP A 8 -0.12 30.63 5.70
C ASP A 8 0.36 29.95 6.99
N PRO A 9 0.48 28.61 7.07
CA PRO A 9 0.96 27.96 8.27
C PRO A 9 2.48 28.16 8.44
N GLU A 10 2.90 28.30 9.69
CA GLU A 10 4.27 27.99 10.08
C GLU A 10 4.44 26.48 10.15
N PHE A 11 5.44 25.95 9.44
CA PHE A 11 5.79 24.53 9.43
C PHE A 11 7.31 24.37 9.44
N ARG A 12 7.83 23.69 10.46
CA ARG A 12 9.28 23.46 10.68
C ARG A 12 10.12 24.75 10.61
N GLY A 13 9.60 25.85 11.17
CA GLY A 13 10.28 27.16 11.22
C GLY A 13 10.15 28.02 9.95
N SER A 14 9.35 27.60 8.97
CA SER A 14 9.11 28.34 7.73
C SER A 14 7.62 28.60 7.51
N ILE A 15 7.27 29.78 6.99
CA ILE A 15 5.89 30.07 6.56
C ILE A 15 5.69 29.50 5.15
N ILE A 16 4.69 28.65 4.98
CA ILE A 16 4.29 28.13 3.67
C ILE A 16 3.13 29.00 3.16
N PRO A 17 3.27 29.76 2.06
CA PRO A 17 2.20 30.63 1.58
C PRO A 17 0.92 29.86 1.20
N LYS A 18 -0.25 30.42 1.52
CA LYS A 18 -1.56 29.94 1.05
C LYS A 18 -1.54 29.69 -0.45
N GLY A 19 -2.15 28.58 -0.87
CA GLY A 19 -2.18 28.18 -2.28
C GLY A 19 -1.00 27.32 -2.72
N THR A 20 0.03 27.15 -1.87
CA THR A 20 1.15 26.25 -2.17
C THR A 20 0.67 24.80 -2.28
N VAL A 21 1.02 24.14 -3.39
CA VAL A 21 0.77 22.71 -3.61
C VAL A 21 1.77 21.87 -2.83
N VAL A 22 1.29 20.86 -2.10
CA VAL A 22 2.10 19.95 -1.28
C VAL A 22 1.81 18.51 -1.69
N PHE A 23 2.87 17.75 -1.94
CA PHE A 23 2.77 16.33 -2.28
C PHE A 23 3.14 15.48 -1.05
N PRO A 24 2.19 14.75 -0.44
CA PRO A 24 2.52 13.76 0.57
C PRO A 24 3.19 12.56 -0.12
N VAL A 25 4.46 12.34 0.16
CA VAL A 25 5.24 11.23 -0.40
C VAL A 25 4.95 9.96 0.40
N LEU A 26 3.78 9.34 0.20
CA LEU A 26 3.36 8.16 0.98
C LEU A 26 4.35 7.00 0.90
N TYR A 27 5.07 6.88 -0.22
CA TYR A 27 6.14 5.89 -0.40
C TYR A 27 7.18 5.96 0.72
N SER A 28 7.52 7.15 1.22
CA SER A 28 8.53 7.28 2.28
C SER A 28 8.07 6.65 3.60
N ALA A 29 6.77 6.66 3.89
CA ALA A 29 6.22 6.02 5.09
C ALA A 29 6.07 4.51 4.86
N LEU A 30 5.49 4.10 3.73
CA LEU A 30 5.22 2.69 3.42
C LEU A 30 6.48 1.84 3.23
N PHE A 31 7.64 2.48 3.04
CA PHE A 31 8.96 1.85 2.91
C PHE A 31 9.96 2.35 3.96
N ASP A 32 9.48 2.94 5.07
CA ASP A 32 10.35 3.47 6.13
C ASP A 32 11.05 2.33 6.89
N PRO A 33 12.40 2.25 6.90
CA PRO A 33 13.13 1.20 7.61
C PRO A 33 12.98 1.27 9.14
N CYS A 34 12.52 2.40 9.69
CA CYS A 34 12.21 2.50 11.12
C CYS A 34 10.92 1.75 11.50
N TYR A 35 10.01 1.54 10.54
CA TYR A 35 8.71 0.90 10.75
C TYR A 35 8.60 -0.49 10.12
N PHE A 36 9.44 -0.78 9.12
CA PHE A 36 9.45 -2.04 8.39
C PHE A 36 10.88 -2.58 8.35
N ALA A 37 11.12 -3.76 8.93
CA ALA A 37 12.47 -4.33 9.04
C ALA A 37 13.09 -4.67 7.67
N THR A 38 12.25 -5.03 6.69
CA THR A 38 12.66 -5.39 5.33
C THR A 38 11.77 -4.66 4.32
N PRO A 39 11.83 -3.30 4.23
CA PRO A 39 10.79 -2.48 3.59
C PRO A 39 10.62 -2.76 2.10
N ASN A 40 11.65 -3.29 1.43
CA ASN A 40 11.64 -3.57 0.00
C ASN A 40 11.28 -5.04 -0.32
N THR A 41 10.98 -5.86 0.68
CA THR A 41 10.53 -7.25 0.47
C THR A 41 9.09 -7.42 0.92
N PHE A 42 8.33 -8.25 0.19
CA PHE A 42 7.02 -8.66 0.66
C PHE A 42 7.17 -9.58 1.87
N ASN A 43 6.84 -9.06 3.05
CA ASN A 43 6.97 -9.79 4.31
C ASN A 43 5.74 -9.53 5.20
N PRO A 44 4.80 -10.49 5.31
CA PRO A 44 3.62 -10.37 6.15
C PRO A 44 3.93 -10.12 7.64
N ASP A 45 5.09 -10.54 8.13
CA ASP A 45 5.46 -10.40 9.54
C ASP A 45 5.61 -8.94 9.98
N HIS A 46 5.71 -7.99 9.03
CA HIS A 46 5.64 -6.56 9.33
C HIS A 46 4.34 -6.13 10.00
N PHE A 47 3.29 -6.95 9.88
CA PHE A 47 1.97 -6.72 10.44
C PHE A 47 1.64 -7.68 11.58
N LEU A 48 2.61 -8.46 12.06
CA LEU A 48 2.42 -9.41 13.15
C LEU A 48 3.32 -9.06 14.33
N ASP A 49 2.87 -9.37 15.54
CA ASP A 49 3.74 -9.39 16.71
C ASP A 49 4.44 -10.75 16.89
N ALA A 50 5.27 -10.87 17.92
CA ALA A 50 6.04 -12.09 18.19
C ALA A 50 5.15 -13.32 18.50
N SER A 51 3.86 -13.13 18.79
CA SER A 51 2.89 -14.20 19.01
C SER A 51 2.06 -14.54 17.76
N GLY A 52 2.29 -13.83 16.64
CA GLY A 52 1.53 -14.00 15.40
C GLY A 52 0.18 -13.28 15.40
N VAL A 53 -0.05 -12.35 16.32
CA VAL A 53 -1.28 -11.53 16.35
C VAL A 53 -1.09 -10.28 15.52
N LEU A 54 -2.16 -9.83 14.86
CA LEU A 54 -2.15 -8.63 14.03
C LEU A 54 -1.71 -7.41 14.86
N LYS A 55 -0.60 -6.81 14.46
CA LYS A 55 -0.05 -5.58 15.01
C LYS A 55 -0.30 -4.43 14.04
N LYS A 56 -0.91 -3.36 14.54
CA LYS A 56 -1.05 -2.12 13.75
C LYS A 56 0.32 -1.46 13.55
N ASN A 57 0.53 -0.93 12.35
CA ASN A 57 1.71 -0.16 12.00
C ASN A 57 1.28 1.24 11.55
N ASP A 58 1.68 2.28 12.28
CA ASP A 58 1.25 3.66 12.03
C ASP A 58 1.78 4.22 10.70
N ALA A 59 2.86 3.63 10.15
CA ALA A 59 3.36 3.99 8.83
C ALA A 59 2.58 3.34 7.68
N PHE A 60 1.67 2.40 7.98
CA PHE A 60 0.81 1.77 6.98
C PHE A 60 -0.39 2.66 6.62
N ILE A 61 -0.13 3.64 5.76
CA ILE A 61 -1.10 4.65 5.29
C ILE A 61 -1.33 4.60 3.76
N PRO A 62 -1.68 3.44 3.17
CA PRO A 62 -1.89 3.33 1.72
C PRO A 62 -3.06 4.18 1.22
N PHE A 63 -3.98 4.54 2.13
CA PHE A 63 -5.17 5.35 1.86
C PHE A 63 -4.99 6.83 2.25
N SER A 64 -3.74 7.30 2.39
CA SER A 64 -3.40 8.59 2.99
C SER A 64 -3.85 8.68 4.46
N VAL A 65 -3.75 9.86 5.06
CA VAL A 65 -4.11 10.10 6.46
C VAL A 65 -4.66 11.53 6.65
N GLY A 66 -5.45 11.74 7.70
CA GLY A 66 -6.01 13.04 8.06
C GLY A 66 -7.31 13.37 7.33
N LYS A 67 -7.64 14.66 7.19
CA LYS A 67 -8.95 15.15 6.68
C LYS A 67 -9.29 14.72 5.24
N ARG A 68 -8.33 14.17 4.51
CA ARG A 68 -8.46 13.73 3.12
C ARG A 68 -7.97 12.28 2.96
N SER A 69 -8.04 11.48 4.03
CA SER A 69 -7.92 10.03 3.91
C SER A 69 -8.98 9.51 2.94
N CYS A 70 -8.73 8.35 2.33
CA CYS A 70 -9.64 7.77 1.36
C CYS A 70 -11.02 7.55 1.98
N LEU A 71 -12.05 8.21 1.42
CA LEU A 71 -13.44 8.02 1.83
C LEU A 71 -13.88 6.55 1.68
N GLY A 72 -13.33 5.86 0.68
CA GLY A 72 -13.61 4.46 0.39
C GLY A 72 -12.79 3.45 1.20
N GLU A 73 -11.90 3.86 2.12
CA GLU A 73 -10.99 2.94 2.82
C GLU A 73 -11.73 1.75 3.47
N GLY A 74 -12.85 2.00 4.15
CA GLY A 74 -13.64 0.95 4.78
C GLY A 74 -14.20 -0.07 3.78
N ILE A 75 -14.71 0.42 2.65
CA ILE A 75 -15.24 -0.42 1.57
C ILE A 75 -14.11 -1.22 0.93
N THR A 76 -13.01 -0.57 0.53
CA THR A 76 -11.88 -1.23 -0.11
C THR A 76 -11.25 -2.30 0.79
N ARG A 77 -11.16 -2.06 2.12
CA ARG A 77 -10.66 -3.08 3.05
C ARG A 77 -11.59 -4.30 3.12
N ALA A 78 -12.91 -4.09 3.14
CA ALA A 78 -13.87 -5.18 3.14
C ALA A 78 -13.86 -5.96 1.81
N GLU A 79 -13.82 -5.25 0.67
CA GLU A 79 -13.73 -5.86 -0.65
C GLU A 79 -12.45 -6.69 -0.83
N LEU A 80 -11.30 -6.14 -0.46
CA LEU A 80 -10.02 -6.86 -0.52
C LEU A 80 -10.07 -8.13 0.32
N PHE A 81 -10.55 -8.03 1.56
CA PHE A 81 -10.66 -9.20 2.43
C PHE A 81 -11.59 -10.25 1.82
N LEU A 82 -12.83 -9.87 1.49
CA LEU A 82 -13.84 -10.80 1.02
C LEU A 82 -13.47 -11.45 -0.31
N PHE A 83 -13.02 -10.68 -1.31
CA PHE A 83 -12.60 -11.26 -2.59
C PHE A 83 -11.40 -12.18 -2.39
N PHE A 84 -10.35 -11.72 -1.71
CA PHE A 84 -9.13 -12.50 -1.52
C PHE A 84 -9.42 -13.82 -0.80
N THR A 85 -10.16 -13.78 0.31
CA THR A 85 -10.48 -15.01 1.05
C THR A 85 -11.42 -15.92 0.26
N THR A 86 -12.41 -15.37 -0.43
CA THR A 86 -13.35 -16.18 -1.24
C THR A 86 -12.63 -16.89 -2.38
N PHE A 87 -11.73 -16.21 -3.08
CA PHE A 87 -10.92 -16.83 -4.13
C PHE A 87 -10.07 -17.96 -3.58
N LEU A 88 -9.32 -17.73 -2.49
CA LEU A 88 -8.44 -18.75 -1.90
C LEU A 88 -9.18 -19.90 -1.21
N GLN A 89 -10.42 -19.68 -0.75
CA GLN A 89 -11.27 -20.74 -0.21
C GLN A 89 -11.74 -21.72 -1.30
N ASN A 90 -12.04 -21.22 -2.50
CA ASN A 90 -12.65 -22.02 -3.57
C ASN A 90 -11.64 -22.50 -4.63
N PHE A 91 -10.50 -21.83 -4.75
CA PHE A 91 -9.51 -22.12 -5.79
C PHE A 91 -8.09 -22.20 -5.23
N SER A 92 -7.29 -23.05 -5.85
CA SER A 92 -5.83 -23.01 -5.78
C SER A 92 -5.30 -22.22 -6.97
N VAL A 93 -4.36 -21.31 -6.71
CA VAL A 93 -3.74 -20.48 -7.75
C VAL A 93 -2.48 -21.19 -8.26
N SER A 94 -2.34 -21.29 -9.58
CA SER A 94 -1.12 -21.78 -10.23
C SER A 94 -0.68 -20.82 -11.33
N SER A 95 0.62 -20.81 -11.64
CA SER A 95 1.21 -19.98 -12.69
C SER A 95 1.85 -20.89 -13.74
N PRO A 96 1.81 -20.54 -15.04
CA PRO A 96 2.63 -21.21 -16.06
C PRO A 96 4.13 -20.91 -15.91
N MET A 97 4.50 -19.90 -15.11
CA MET A 97 5.86 -19.48 -14.81
C MET A 97 6.26 -19.92 -13.40
N ALA A 98 7.53 -20.28 -13.21
CA ALA A 98 8.04 -20.63 -11.88
C ALA A 98 8.02 -19.40 -10.96
N PRO A 99 7.73 -19.55 -9.65
CA PRO A 99 7.67 -18.42 -8.72
C PRO A 99 8.94 -17.54 -8.72
N GLU A 100 10.11 -18.16 -8.78
CA GLU A 100 11.43 -17.51 -8.83
C GLU A 100 11.65 -16.63 -10.07
N ASP A 101 10.96 -16.93 -11.18
CA ASP A 101 11.05 -16.17 -12.43
C ASP A 101 10.05 -15.01 -12.49
N THR A 102 9.26 -14.80 -11.42
CA THR A 102 8.23 -13.75 -11.40
C THR A 102 8.86 -12.38 -11.26
N ASP A 103 8.78 -11.58 -12.33
CA ASP A 103 9.15 -10.17 -12.28
C ASP A 103 8.09 -9.34 -11.53
N LEU A 104 8.53 -8.62 -10.50
CA LEU A 104 7.70 -7.71 -9.71
C LEU A 104 7.94 -6.24 -10.09
N THR A 105 8.82 -5.99 -11.06
CA THR A 105 9.15 -4.64 -11.52
C THR A 105 7.91 -4.02 -12.18
N PRO A 106 7.45 -2.84 -11.73
CA PRO A 106 6.27 -2.21 -12.32
C PRO A 106 6.47 -1.89 -13.80
N GLN A 107 5.48 -2.22 -14.63
CA GLN A 107 5.49 -1.88 -16.05
C GLN A 107 5.42 -0.37 -16.27
N GLU A 108 4.68 0.33 -15.42
CA GLU A 108 4.60 1.79 -15.39
C GLU A 108 4.83 2.31 -13.98
N SER A 109 5.63 3.37 -13.88
CA SER A 109 5.94 4.06 -12.62
C SER A 109 5.62 5.55 -12.76
N GLY A 110 4.32 5.87 -12.71
CA GLY A 110 3.80 7.24 -12.69
C GLY A 110 3.25 7.60 -11.32
N MET A 111 2.04 8.15 -11.27
CA MET A 111 1.32 8.36 -10.00
C MET A 111 0.89 7.05 -9.32
N ALA A 112 0.75 5.98 -10.10
CA ALA A 112 0.55 4.63 -9.62
C ALA A 112 1.62 3.71 -10.22
N LYS A 113 1.93 2.63 -9.51
CA LYS A 113 2.75 1.53 -10.01
C LYS A 113 1.83 0.44 -10.53
N LEU A 114 1.88 0.16 -11.82
CA LEU A 114 1.11 -0.93 -12.41
C LEU A 114 1.95 -2.20 -12.42
N PRO A 115 1.40 -3.35 -11.98
CA PRO A 115 2.12 -4.61 -12.08
C PRO A 115 2.35 -4.99 -13.55
N PRO A 116 3.40 -5.78 -13.85
CA PRO A 116 3.57 -6.33 -15.18
C PRO A 116 2.41 -7.27 -15.52
N VAL A 117 2.13 -7.45 -16.81
CA VAL A 117 1.11 -8.40 -17.27
C VAL A 117 1.54 -9.82 -16.87
N TYR A 118 0.66 -10.53 -16.16
CA TYR A 118 0.90 -11.91 -15.73
C TYR A 118 -0.29 -12.81 -16.05
N GLN A 119 -0.03 -14.11 -16.10
CA GLN A 119 -1.07 -15.13 -16.28
C GLN A 119 -1.07 -16.06 -15.07
N ILE A 120 -2.26 -16.37 -14.57
CA ILE A 120 -2.49 -17.37 -13.53
C ILE A 120 -3.68 -18.24 -13.93
N ARG A 121 -3.75 -19.43 -13.35
CA ARG A 121 -4.87 -20.36 -13.48
C ARG A 121 -5.50 -20.59 -12.11
N PHE A 122 -6.81 -20.58 -12.08
CA PHE A 122 -7.61 -20.92 -10.91
C PHE A 122 -8.07 -22.38 -11.04
N LEU A 123 -7.54 -23.23 -10.19
CA LEU A 123 -7.90 -24.65 -10.13
C LEU A 123 -8.91 -24.82 -8.99
N PRO A 124 -10.13 -25.35 -9.23
CA PRO A 124 -11.10 -25.60 -8.16
C PRO A 124 -10.49 -26.47 -7.05
N ARG A 125 -10.85 -26.17 -5.79
CA ARG A 125 -10.52 -27.00 -4.63
C ARG A 125 -11.54 -28.12 -4.42
#